data_AF-A0A1V5D6U5-F1
#
_entry.id   AF-A0A1V5D6U5-F1
#
_cell.length_a   1.000
_cell.length_b   1.000
_cell.length_c   1.000
_cell.angle_alpha   90.00
_cell.angle_beta   90.00
_cell.angle_gamma   90.00
#
_symmetry.space_group_name_H-M   'P 1'
#
loop_
_entity.id
_entity.type
_entity.pdbx_description
1 polymer ?
#
loop_
_entity_poly.entity_id
_entity_poly.type
_entity_poly.pdbx_seq_one_letter_code
_entity_poly.pdbx_strand_id
1 'polypeptide(L)'
;MRIINFVRRFAKIFFGAESPDEMKRKGIAMAVAIPAVRWIDWILAGLTATLVAFFKEKGLGNVLIFFILWLGNIALSGAIVFANDKTKIDLTAMEAIRRLVDAAIAKSKFTGVILEILILGRLLIWDGPDQFIIFFRFRLKNPIAKIILFILASGFQMMIWTFLYILGYENFKELFKAIFR
;
A
#
# COMPACT_ATOMS: atom_id res chain seq x y z
N MET A 1 -26.58 10.85 21.59
CA MET A 1 -27.21 10.94 20.24
C MET A 1 -26.28 11.48 19.14
N ARG A 2 -25.44 12.52 19.37
CA ARG A 2 -24.50 13.06 18.35
C ARG A 2 -23.43 12.07 17.85
N ILE A 3 -22.86 11.25 18.74
CA ILE A 3 -21.78 10.30 18.38
C ILE A 3 -22.28 9.19 17.45
N ILE A 4 -23.46 8.62 17.73
CA ILE A 4 -24.04 7.55 16.89
C ILE A 4 -24.30 8.06 15.46
N ASN A 5 -24.83 9.28 15.32
CA ASN A 5 -25.05 9.89 14.01
C ASN A 5 -23.73 10.19 13.29
N PHE A 6 -22.69 10.61 14.02
CA PHE A 6 -21.35 10.79 13.46
C PHE A 6 -20.76 9.47 12.95
N VAL A 7 -20.76 8.42 13.78
CA VAL A 7 -20.24 7.09 13.41
C VAL A 7 -20.98 6.53 12.21
N ARG A 8 -22.31 6.66 12.17
CA ARG A 8 -23.12 6.20 11.03
C ARG A 8 -22.80 6.97 9.75
N ARG A 9 -22.61 8.29 9.82
CA ARG A 9 -22.22 9.11 8.67
C ARG A 9 -20.81 8.78 8.19
N PHE A 10 -19.87 8.58 9.12
CA PHE A 10 -18.51 8.14 8.83
C PHE A 10 -18.52 6.79 8.11
N ALA A 11 -19.20 5.79 8.66
CA ALA A 11 -19.29 4.45 8.07
C ALA A 11 -19.89 4.49 6.66
N LYS A 12 -20.96 5.26 6.44
CA LYS A 12 -21.55 5.42 5.10
C LYS A 12 -20.55 5.98 4.08
N ILE A 13 -19.78 7.01 4.45
CA ILE A 13 -18.77 7.61 3.57
C ILE A 13 -17.62 6.61 3.34
N PHE A 14 -17.12 6.01 4.41
CA PHE A 14 -16.01 5.06 4.36
C PHE A 14 -16.33 3.88 3.46
N PHE A 15 -17.46 3.20 3.68
CA PHE A 15 -17.88 2.06 2.85
C PHE A 15 -18.47 2.48 1.50
N GLY A 16 -18.77 3.76 1.29
CA GLY A 16 -19.49 4.23 0.11
C GLY A 16 -20.78 3.44 -0.10
N ALA A 17 -21.56 3.29 0.98
CA ALA A 17 -22.76 2.45 1.01
C ALA A 17 -24.03 3.30 1.07
N GLU A 18 -25.00 2.96 0.23
CA GLU A 18 -26.28 3.67 0.14
C GLU A 18 -27.31 3.10 1.12
N SER A 19 -27.21 1.79 1.43
CA SER A 19 -28.08 1.08 2.36
C SER A 19 -27.33 0.44 3.55
N PRO A 20 -28.03 0.15 4.67
CA PRO A 20 -27.45 -0.58 5.81
C PRO A 20 -26.93 -1.98 5.46
N ASP A 21 -27.62 -2.70 4.58
CA ASP A 21 -27.22 -4.06 4.17
C ASP A 21 -25.96 -4.05 3.30
N GLU A 22 -25.86 -3.08 2.40
CA GLU A 22 -24.66 -2.88 1.60
C GLU A 22 -23.45 -2.55 2.47
N MET A 23 -23.65 -1.70 3.48
CA MET A 23 -22.63 -1.34 4.46
C MET A 23 -22.16 -2.57 5.25
N LYS A 24 -23.09 -3.44 5.69
CA LYS A 24 -22.74 -4.69 6.38
C LYS A 24 -21.91 -5.61 5.49
N ARG A 25 -22.32 -5.81 4.23
CA ARG A 25 -21.60 -6.65 3.26
C ARG A 25 -20.20 -6.13 2.96
N LYS A 26 -20.06 -4.85 2.63
CA LYS A 26 -18.76 -4.21 2.36
C LYS A 26 -17.87 -4.22 3.60
N GLY A 27 -18.45 -3.98 4.78
CA GLY A 27 -17.76 -4.05 6.06
C GLY A 27 -17.15 -5.42 6.36
N ILE A 28 -17.90 -6.50 6.16
CA ILE A 28 -17.39 -7.87 6.36
C ILE A 28 -16.27 -8.19 5.36
N ALA A 29 -16.46 -7.87 4.08
CA ALA A 29 -15.44 -8.13 3.05
C ALA A 29 -14.11 -7.40 3.37
N MET A 30 -14.20 -6.12 3.75
CA MET A 30 -13.03 -5.33 4.13
C MET A 30 -12.39 -5.81 5.44
N ALA A 31 -13.18 -6.23 6.42
CA ALA A 31 -12.68 -6.74 7.70
C ALA A 31 -11.83 -8.02 7.54
N VAL A 32 -12.07 -8.80 6.48
CA VAL A 32 -11.26 -9.99 6.14
C VAL A 32 -10.10 -9.61 5.22
N ALA A 33 -10.34 -8.79 4.19
CA ALA A 33 -9.34 -8.47 3.18
C ALA A 33 -8.19 -7.62 3.74
N ILE A 34 -8.48 -6.61 4.57
CA ILE A 34 -7.45 -5.69 5.07
C ILE A 34 -6.40 -6.44 5.91
N PRO A 35 -6.76 -7.26 6.93
CA PRO A 35 -5.76 -8.03 7.67
C PRO A 35 -4.98 -8.99 6.77
N ALA A 36 -5.64 -9.65 5.81
CA ALA A 36 -4.97 -10.58 4.90
C ALA A 36 -3.89 -9.89 4.05
N VAL A 37 -4.21 -8.72 3.46
CA VAL A 37 -3.23 -7.90 2.73
C VAL A 37 -2.09 -7.48 3.64
N ARG A 38 -2.38 -7.07 4.88
CA ARG A 38 -1.33 -6.66 5.83
C ARG A 38 -0.39 -7.80 6.23
N TRP A 39 -0.90 -9.01 6.37
CA TRP A 39 -0.04 -10.18 6.58
C TRP A 39 0.85 -10.47 5.38
N ILE A 40 0.31 -10.33 4.16
CA ILE A 40 1.08 -10.49 2.93
C ILE A 40 2.21 -9.45 2.88
N ASP A 41 1.95 -8.17 3.20
CA ASP A 41 2.97 -7.11 3.23
C ASP A 41 4.15 -7.47 4.16
N TRP A 42 3.87 -7.98 5.36
CA TRP A 42 4.90 -8.40 6.32
C TRP A 42 5.72 -9.59 5.82
N ILE A 43 5.07 -10.59 5.23
CA ILE A 43 5.73 -11.76 4.64
C ILE A 43 6.67 -11.31 3.51
N LEU A 44 6.21 -10.40 2.66
CA LEU A 44 6.97 -9.87 1.53
C LEU A 44 8.15 -9.01 1.99
N ALA A 45 8.00 -8.23 3.06
CA ALA A 45 9.09 -7.50 3.65
C ALA A 45 10.19 -8.46 4.15
N GLY A 46 9.81 -9.51 4.88
CA GLY A 46 10.74 -10.55 5.34
C GLY A 46 11.42 -11.30 4.18
N LEU A 47 10.65 -11.65 3.15
CA LEU A 47 11.17 -12.29 1.94
C LEU A 47 12.17 -11.37 1.22
N THR A 48 11.86 -10.08 1.12
CA THR A 48 12.72 -9.08 0.48
C THR A 48 14.04 -8.94 1.23
N ALA A 49 14.00 -8.80 2.56
CA ALA A 49 15.21 -8.77 3.39
C ALA A 49 16.07 -10.04 3.21
N THR A 50 15.41 -11.21 3.17
CA THR A 50 16.05 -12.51 2.95
C THR A 50 16.72 -12.59 1.58
N LEU A 51 16.04 -12.13 0.53
CA LEU A 51 16.58 -12.10 -0.83
C LEU A 51 17.76 -11.13 -0.96
N VAL A 52 17.70 -9.96 -0.33
CA VAL A 52 18.84 -9.02 -0.30
C VAL A 52 20.07 -9.69 0.33
N ALA A 53 19.91 -10.31 1.50
CA ALA A 53 21.01 -10.99 2.18
C ALA A 53 21.59 -12.13 1.34
N PHE A 54 20.72 -12.95 0.73
CA PHE A 54 21.12 -14.03 -0.16
C PHE A 54 21.88 -13.53 -1.40
N PHE A 55 21.40 -12.47 -2.07
CA PHE A 55 22.07 -11.93 -3.24
C PHE A 55 23.41 -11.27 -2.91
N LYS A 56 23.52 -10.62 -1.73
CA LYS A 56 24.82 -10.13 -1.22
C LYS A 56 25.79 -11.27 -1.00
N GLU A 57 25.34 -12.38 -0.40
CA GLU A 57 26.18 -13.57 -0.19
C GLU A 57 26.67 -14.20 -1.50
N LYS A 58 25.87 -14.09 -2.57
CA LYS A 58 26.25 -14.49 -3.93
C LYS A 58 27.12 -13.47 -4.67
N GLY A 59 27.47 -12.35 -4.02
CA GLY A 59 28.33 -11.31 -4.59
C GLY A 59 27.65 -10.45 -5.65
N LEU A 60 26.31 -10.39 -5.69
CA LEU A 60 25.62 -9.48 -6.61
C LEU A 60 25.83 -8.03 -6.18
N GLY A 61 26.05 -7.14 -7.16
CA GLY A 61 26.15 -5.72 -6.91
C GLY A 61 24.83 -5.11 -6.45
N ASN A 62 24.90 -4.12 -5.56
CA ASN A 62 23.73 -3.44 -4.97
C ASN A 62 22.73 -2.93 -6.01
N VAL A 63 23.22 -2.41 -7.14
CA VAL A 63 22.38 -1.91 -8.24
C VAL A 63 21.54 -3.04 -8.86
N LEU A 64 22.14 -4.21 -9.08
CA LEU A 64 21.44 -5.37 -9.64
C LEU A 64 20.39 -5.91 -8.67
N ILE A 65 20.72 -5.96 -7.38
CA ILE A 65 19.78 -6.35 -6.31
C ILE A 65 18.54 -5.43 -6.33
N PHE A 66 18.75 -4.12 -6.39
CA PHE A 66 17.67 -3.14 -6.51
C PHE A 66 16.78 -3.43 -7.72
N PHE A 67 17.35 -3.65 -8.91
CA PHE A 67 16.54 -3.90 -10.12
C PHE A 67 15.74 -5.20 -10.03
N ILE A 68 16.31 -6.29 -9.48
CA ILE A 68 15.60 -7.56 -9.32
C ILE A 68 14.39 -7.37 -8.40
N LEU A 69 14.59 -6.73 -7.25
CA LEU A 69 13.52 -6.50 -6.28
C LEU A 69 12.49 -5.50 -6.81
N TRP A 70 12.93 -4.48 -7.55
CA TRP A 70 12.04 -3.51 -8.16
C TRP A 70 11.12 -4.13 -9.21
N LEU A 71 11.65 -4.96 -10.11
CA LEU A 71 10.84 -5.68 -11.08
C LEU A 71 9.87 -6.66 -10.39
N GLY A 72 10.32 -7.35 -9.34
CA GLY A 72 9.45 -8.19 -8.51
C GLY A 72 8.30 -7.39 -7.87
N ASN A 73 8.61 -6.22 -7.31
CA ASN A 73 7.63 -5.33 -6.70
C ASN A 73 6.60 -4.82 -7.71
N ILE A 74 7.04 -4.44 -8.92
CA ILE A 74 6.17 -4.07 -10.05
C ILE A 74 5.20 -5.21 -10.38
N ALA A 75 5.71 -6.44 -10.55
CA ALA A 75 4.89 -7.58 -10.93
C ALA A 75 3.83 -7.90 -9.87
N LEU A 76 4.25 -7.97 -8.60
CA LEU A 76 3.36 -8.27 -7.49
C LEU A 76 2.31 -7.16 -7.28
N SER A 77 2.74 -5.91 -7.24
CA SER A 77 1.83 -4.78 -7.04
C SER A 77 0.83 -4.67 -8.21
N GLY A 78 1.27 -4.97 -9.44
CA GLY A 78 0.40 -5.07 -10.60
C GLY A 78 -0.66 -6.17 -10.45
N ALA A 79 -0.29 -7.33 -9.88
CA ALA A 79 -1.23 -8.41 -9.58
C ALA A 79 -2.28 -8.01 -8.54
N ILE A 80 -1.91 -7.26 -7.50
CA ILE A 80 -2.84 -6.74 -6.48
C ILE A 80 -3.81 -5.73 -7.10
N VAL A 81 -3.31 -4.78 -7.88
CA VAL A 81 -4.16 -3.80 -8.59
C VAL A 81 -5.14 -4.54 -9.51
N PHE A 82 -4.67 -5.51 -10.29
CA PHE A 82 -5.50 -6.33 -11.16
C PHE A 82 -6.56 -7.12 -10.39
N ALA A 83 -6.20 -7.73 -9.25
CA ALA A 83 -7.15 -8.46 -8.40
C ALA A 83 -8.22 -7.53 -7.82
N ASN A 84 -7.84 -6.34 -7.37
CA ASN A 84 -8.77 -5.32 -6.89
C ASN A 84 -9.73 -4.89 -8.03
N ASP A 85 -9.19 -4.64 -9.24
CA ASP A 85 -10.00 -4.29 -10.41
C ASP A 85 -10.96 -5.40 -10.84
N LYS A 86 -10.55 -6.67 -10.74
CA LYS A 86 -11.34 -7.83 -11.11
C LYS A 86 -12.44 -8.15 -10.10
N THR A 87 -12.13 -8.07 -8.80
CA THR A 87 -13.08 -8.41 -7.73
C THR A 87 -14.06 -7.29 -7.41
N LYS A 88 -13.75 -6.03 -7.78
CA LYS A 88 -14.52 -4.83 -7.40
C LYS A 88 -14.67 -4.66 -5.88
N ILE A 89 -13.81 -5.32 -5.11
CA ILE A 89 -13.72 -5.18 -3.66
C ILE A 89 -12.50 -4.31 -3.37
N ASP A 90 -12.67 -3.31 -2.50
CA ASP A 90 -11.58 -2.49 -2.02
C ASP A 90 -10.70 -3.27 -1.02
N LEU A 91 -9.87 -4.17 -1.56
CA LEU A 91 -9.06 -5.10 -0.78
C LEU A 91 -8.09 -4.40 0.17
N THR A 92 -7.63 -3.20 -0.21
CA THR A 92 -6.61 -2.43 0.50
C THR A 92 -7.20 -1.28 1.33
N ALA A 93 -8.53 -1.07 1.28
CA ALA A 93 -9.25 0.07 1.86
C ALA A 93 -8.87 1.45 1.31
N MET A 94 -8.13 1.52 0.20
CA MET A 94 -7.61 2.78 -0.31
C MET A 94 -8.67 3.63 -0.97
N GLU A 95 -9.70 3.02 -1.57
CA GLU A 95 -10.84 3.78 -2.06
C GLU A 95 -11.67 4.36 -0.91
N ALA A 96 -11.82 3.61 0.18
CA ALA A 96 -12.49 4.06 1.40
C ALA A 96 -11.74 5.23 2.07
N ILE A 97 -10.41 5.13 2.20
CA ILE A 97 -9.58 6.20 2.72
C ILE A 97 -9.65 7.44 1.82
N ARG A 98 -9.60 7.28 0.50
CA ARG A 98 -9.79 8.39 -0.45
C ARG A 98 -11.11 9.11 -0.24
N ARG A 99 -12.22 8.38 -0.09
CA ARG A 99 -13.55 8.98 0.19
C ARG A 99 -13.54 9.83 1.46
N LEU A 100 -12.82 9.41 2.50
CA LEU A 100 -12.65 10.20 3.71
C LEU A 100 -11.81 11.47 3.48
N VAL A 101 -10.73 11.37 2.71
CA VAL A 101 -9.91 12.53 2.32
C VAL A 101 -10.73 13.54 1.54
N ASP A 102 -11.48 13.09 0.53
CA ASP A 102 -12.34 13.96 -0.28
C ASP A 102 -13.41 14.65 0.59
N ALA A 103 -14.01 13.91 1.54
CA ALA A 103 -14.97 14.49 2.49
C ALA A 103 -14.31 15.49 3.45
N ALA A 104 -13.06 15.26 3.86
CA ALA A 104 -12.31 16.19 4.69
C ALA A 104 -11.96 17.48 3.92
N ILE A 105 -11.51 17.37 2.67
CA ILE A 105 -11.23 18.50 1.77
C ILE A 105 -12.50 19.34 1.57
N ALA A 106 -13.63 18.70 1.32
CA ALA A 106 -14.92 19.38 1.14
C ALA A 106 -15.37 20.18 2.38
N LYS A 107 -14.95 19.76 3.57
CA LYS A 107 -15.26 20.47 4.84
C LYS A 107 -14.22 21.53 5.19
N SER A 108 -12.94 21.26 4.94
CA SER A 108 -11.81 22.14 5.21
C SER A 108 -10.66 21.80 4.26
N LYS A 109 -10.37 22.72 3.33
CA LYS A 109 -9.30 22.53 2.35
C LYS A 109 -7.94 22.28 3.02
N PHE A 110 -7.61 23.05 4.06
CA PHE A 110 -6.35 22.91 4.78
C PHE A 110 -6.22 21.55 5.46
N THR A 111 -7.24 21.15 6.24
CA THR A 111 -7.24 19.86 6.94
C THR A 111 -7.20 18.69 5.96
N GLY A 112 -7.97 18.76 4.88
CA GLY A 112 -8.00 17.73 3.86
C GLY A 112 -6.67 17.57 3.12
N VAL A 113 -6.00 18.67 2.76
CA VAL A 113 -4.67 18.63 2.10
C VAL A 113 -3.61 18.05 3.03
N ILE A 114 -3.59 18.41 4.31
CA ILE A 114 -2.64 17.82 5.28
C ILE A 114 -2.88 16.32 5.39
N LEU A 115 -4.15 15.90 5.55
CA LEU A 115 -4.49 14.48 5.64
C LEU A 115 -4.05 13.71 4.39
N GLU A 116 -4.27 14.29 3.21
CA GLU A 116 -3.82 13.71 1.95
C GLU A 116 -2.30 13.54 1.93
N ILE A 117 -1.52 14.59 2.24
CA ILE A 117 -0.05 14.52 2.27
C ILE A 117 0.44 13.42 3.21
N LEU A 118 -0.13 13.30 4.40
CA LEU A 118 0.24 12.27 5.38
C LEU A 118 -0.05 10.87 4.83
N ILE A 119 -1.18 10.67 4.17
CA ILE A 119 -1.53 9.40 3.53
C ILE A 119 -0.56 9.11 2.39
N LEU A 120 -0.28 10.06 1.51
CA LEU A 120 0.65 9.88 0.39
C LEU A 120 2.07 9.52 0.85
N GLY A 121 2.56 10.18 1.90
CA GLY A 121 3.85 9.85 2.49
C GLY A 121 3.89 8.42 3.03
N ARG A 122 2.85 8.01 3.75
CA ARG A 122 2.70 6.62 4.22
C ARG A 122 2.63 5.62 3.06
N LEU A 123 1.89 5.95 2.01
CA LEU A 123 1.72 5.06 0.85
C LEU A 123 3.03 4.81 0.11
N LEU A 124 3.81 5.86 -0.12
CA LEU A 124 5.08 5.78 -0.84
C LEU A 124 6.20 5.08 -0.05
N ILE A 125 6.12 5.10 1.28
CA ILE A 125 7.17 4.53 2.14
C ILE A 125 6.81 3.12 2.58
N TRP A 126 5.56 2.88 2.99
CA TRP A 126 5.20 1.68 3.73
C TRP A 126 4.23 0.77 2.99
N ASP A 127 3.14 1.32 2.46
CA ASP A 127 1.98 0.52 2.08
C ASP A 127 2.07 -0.11 0.67
N GLY A 128 2.93 0.40 -0.23
CA GLY A 128 3.06 -0.18 -1.57
C GLY A 128 2.60 0.73 -2.71
N PRO A 129 3.17 0.57 -3.92
CA PRO A 129 2.77 1.33 -5.09
C PRO A 129 1.39 0.91 -5.62
N ASP A 130 0.92 -0.31 -5.32
CA ASP A 130 -0.45 -0.75 -5.60
C ASP A 130 -1.48 0.10 -4.85
N GLN A 131 -1.27 0.28 -3.53
CA GLN A 131 -2.16 1.07 -2.67
C GLN A 131 -2.17 2.54 -3.12
N PHE A 132 -1.01 3.06 -3.52
CA PHE A 132 -0.86 4.38 -4.13
C PHE A 132 -1.68 4.55 -5.41
N ILE A 133 -1.63 3.58 -6.34
CA ILE A 133 -2.41 3.64 -7.59
C ILE A 133 -3.91 3.48 -7.34
N ILE A 134 -4.32 2.61 -6.42
CA ILE A 134 -5.73 2.44 -6.05
C ILE A 134 -6.26 3.75 -5.46
N PHE A 135 -5.49 4.43 -4.60
CA PHE A 135 -5.85 5.73 -4.05
C PHE A 135 -6.08 6.79 -5.14
N PHE A 136 -5.25 6.84 -6.18
CA PHE A 136 -5.38 7.81 -7.28
C PHE A 136 -6.25 7.36 -8.46
N ARG A 137 -6.81 6.15 -8.42
CA ARG A 137 -7.50 5.50 -9.55
C ARG A 137 -8.52 6.40 -10.26
N PHE A 138 -9.28 7.18 -9.49
CA PHE A 138 -10.35 8.06 -9.98
C PHE A 138 -9.89 9.47 -10.38
N ARG A 139 -8.72 9.91 -9.89
CA ARG A 139 -8.17 11.24 -10.18
C ARG A 139 -7.30 11.23 -11.44
N LEU A 140 -6.60 10.13 -11.69
CA LEU A 140 -5.82 9.95 -12.92
C LEU A 140 -6.71 9.32 -13.99
N LYS A 141 -7.02 10.06 -15.07
CA LYS A 141 -7.79 9.51 -16.20
C LYS A 141 -6.90 8.89 -17.27
N ASN A 142 -5.66 9.38 -17.39
CA ASN A 142 -4.72 8.92 -18.41
C ASN A 142 -4.06 7.59 -17.98
N PRO A 143 -4.22 6.49 -18.74
CA PRO A 143 -3.65 5.19 -18.41
C PRO A 143 -2.12 5.17 -18.44
N ILE A 144 -1.49 5.91 -19.35
CA ILE A 144 -0.03 6.02 -19.42
C ILE A 144 0.50 6.72 -18.17
N ALA A 145 -0.16 7.81 -17.75
CA ALA A 145 0.23 8.51 -16.54
C ALA A 145 0.12 7.61 -15.29
N LYS A 146 -0.88 6.73 -15.22
CA LYS A 146 -0.99 5.73 -14.13
C LYS A 146 0.18 4.76 -14.14
N ILE A 147 0.56 4.23 -15.31
CA ILE A 147 1.67 3.29 -15.44
C ILE A 147 3.00 3.96 -15.05
N ILE A 148 3.25 5.17 -15.55
CA ILE A 148 4.46 5.93 -15.20
C ILE A 148 4.51 6.17 -13.68
N LEU A 149 3.41 6.65 -13.11
CA LEU A 149 3.33 6.93 -11.68
C LEU A 149 3.54 5.66 -10.84
N PHE A 150 2.99 4.53 -11.29
CA PHE A 150 3.15 3.22 -10.65
C PHE A 150 4.61 2.77 -10.65
N ILE A 151 5.27 2.86 -11.81
CA ILE A 151 6.68 2.48 -11.97
C ILE A 151 7.56 3.37 -11.09
N LEU A 152 7.33 4.69 -11.09
CA LEU A 152 8.10 5.65 -10.29
C LEU A 152 7.87 5.45 -8.78
N ALA A 153 6.63 5.29 -8.33
CA ALA A 153 6.32 5.03 -6.93
C ALA A 153 6.96 3.70 -6.46
N SER A 154 6.87 2.66 -7.29
CA SER A 154 7.50 1.36 -7.01
C SER A 154 9.02 1.47 -6.90
N GLY A 155 9.65 2.23 -7.81
CA GLY A 155 11.10 2.43 -7.81
C GLY A 155 11.56 3.23 -6.61
N PHE A 156 10.85 4.31 -6.28
CA PHE A 156 11.14 5.12 -5.09
C PHE A 156 11.03 4.30 -3.80
N GLN A 157 9.94 3.54 -3.63
CA GLN A 157 9.75 2.69 -2.46
C GLN A 157 10.85 1.62 -2.39
N MET A 158 11.14 0.94 -3.50
CA MET A 158 12.17 -0.09 -3.51
C MET A 158 13.57 0.46 -3.28
N MET A 159 13.84 1.69 -3.69
CA MET A 159 15.10 2.36 -3.40
C MET A 159 15.28 2.52 -1.90
N ILE A 160 14.24 3.00 -1.19
CA ILE A 160 14.26 3.14 0.27
C ILE A 160 14.50 1.78 0.94
N TRP A 161 13.68 0.79 0.64
CA TRP A 161 13.76 -0.51 1.32
C TRP A 161 15.04 -1.28 1.01
N THR A 162 15.46 -1.29 -0.26
CA THR A 162 16.72 -1.95 -0.64
C THR A 162 17.90 -1.29 0.05
N PHE A 163 17.92 0.04 0.13
CA PHE A 163 18.95 0.79 0.85
C PHE A 163 18.97 0.45 2.34
N LEU A 164 17.81 0.43 3.00
CA LEU A 164 17.69 0.05 4.41
C LEU A 164 18.20 -1.39 4.66
N TYR A 165 17.86 -2.34 3.78
CA TYR A 165 18.32 -3.73 3.93
C TYR A 165 19.81 -3.90 3.64
N ILE A 166 20.36 -3.16 2.67
CA ILE A 166 21.79 -3.18 2.37
C ILE A 166 22.60 -2.65 3.56
N LEU A 167 22.12 -1.58 4.20
CA LEU A 167 22.75 -0.98 5.39
C LEU A 167 22.58 -1.84 6.64
N GLY A 168 21.41 -2.48 6.78
CA GLY A 168 21.06 -3.22 8.00
C GLY A 168 21.74 -4.57 8.14
N TYR A 169 22.13 -5.21 7.03
CA TYR A 169 22.64 -6.58 7.06
C TYR A 169 23.76 -6.80 6.03
N GLU A 170 24.92 -7.26 6.48
CA GLU A 170 26.01 -7.64 5.57
C GLU A 170 25.81 -9.02 4.95
N ASN A 171 25.17 -9.94 5.69
CA ASN A 171 25.01 -11.34 5.30
C ASN A 171 23.82 -12.02 6.01
N PHE A 172 23.47 -13.21 5.54
CA PHE A 172 22.33 -14.00 6.06
C PHE A 172 22.45 -14.32 7.55
N LYS A 173 23.68 -14.50 8.06
CA LYS A 173 23.94 -14.78 9.48
C LYS A 173 23.56 -13.61 10.39
N GLU A 174 23.79 -12.38 9.96
CA GLU A 174 23.38 -11.18 10.71
C GLU A 174 21.86 -11.00 10.72
N LEU A 175 21.21 -11.20 9.58
CA LEU A 175 19.74 -11.17 9.49
C LEU A 175 19.11 -12.22 10.43
N PHE A 176 19.62 -13.45 10.41
CA PHE A 176 19.12 -14.52 11.28
C PHE A 176 19.30 -14.20 12.77
N LYS A 177 20.45 -13.64 13.16
CA LYS A 177 20.68 -13.19 14.55
C LYS A 177 19.75 -12.05 14.99
N ALA A 178 19.34 -11.17 14.07
CA ALA A 178 18.45 -10.07 14.39
C ALA A 178 16.99 -10.53 14.57
N ILE A 179 16.56 -11.58 13.85
CA ILE A 179 15.18 -12.09 13.91
C ILE A 179 14.96 -13.03 15.10
N PHE A 180 15.95 -13.84 15.47
CA PHE A 180 15.80 -14.93 16.46
C PHE A 180 16.53 -14.69 17.80
N ARG A 181 16.87 -13.44 18.11
CA ARG A 181 17.32 -13.03 19.44
C ARG A 181 16.14 -12.59 20.30
#